data_AF-A0A1J5T3H5-F1
#
_entry.id   AF-A0A1J5T3H5-F1
#
_cell.length_a   1.000
_cell.length_b   1.000
_cell.length_c   1.000
_cell.angle_alpha   90.00
_cell.angle_beta   90.00
_cell.angle_gamma   90.00
#
_symmetry.space_group_name_H-M   'P 1'
#
loop_
_entity.id
_entity.type
_entity.pdbx_description
1 polymer ?
#
loop_
_entity_poly.entity_id
_entity_poly.type
_entity_poly.pdbx_seq_one_letter_code
_entity_poly.pdbx_strand_id
1 'polypeptide(L)'
;MKGIQFMIAAVLCFTAQSGTASAQDAAIDLPLASGAYVKDYESFKLAASNDPDVLVKKPDSGAPGMKATPFEPPLITGSKVHQYLGLGTIVLAALTAATAPDSECEANCAAVANQPRQTNGTHAHLAEATVAMAAAAIATGLIVHWDDFKLSDGFTDPDNLHIMLGVTGAALMAYAVNKSKNSAVPVSHAGIAELGALGMLTAIKITW
;
A
#
# COMPACT_ATOMS: atom_id res chain seq x y z
N MET A 1 -5.75 -30.48 18.35
CA MET A 1 -6.64 -29.38 17.91
C MET A 1 -5.77 -28.29 17.27
N LYS A 2 -5.60 -28.30 15.94
CA LYS A 2 -4.77 -27.36 15.17
C LYS A 2 -5.48 -27.00 13.85
N GLY A 3 -6.68 -26.42 13.95
CA GLY A 3 -7.55 -26.24 12.77
C GLY A 3 -8.38 -24.97 12.71
N ILE A 4 -8.19 -24.01 13.62
CA ILE A 4 -9.05 -22.81 13.71
C ILE A 4 -8.33 -21.53 13.28
N GLN A 5 -7.00 -21.52 13.19
CA GLN A 5 -6.24 -20.32 12.79
C GLN A 5 -6.12 -20.11 11.28
N PHE A 6 -6.47 -21.10 10.45
CA PHE A 6 -6.37 -20.99 8.98
C PHE A 6 -7.63 -20.44 8.29
N MET A 7 -8.77 -20.29 8.98
CA MET A 7 -10.01 -19.84 8.35
C MET A 7 -10.20 -18.32 8.29
N ILE A 8 -9.41 -17.52 9.03
CA ILE A 8 -9.61 -16.06 9.06
C ILE A 8 -8.95 -15.37 7.86
N ALA A 9 -7.86 -15.92 7.32
CA ALA A 9 -7.18 -15.36 6.15
C ALA A 9 -7.97 -15.55 4.84
N ALA A 10 -8.75 -16.64 4.71
CA ALA A 10 -9.53 -16.93 3.50
C ALA A 10 -10.81 -16.09 3.38
N VAL A 11 -11.35 -15.60 4.51
CA VAL A 11 -12.59 -14.80 4.52
C VAL A 11 -12.37 -13.37 4.06
N LEU A 12 -11.15 -12.83 4.21
CA LEU A 12 -10.81 -11.48 3.73
C LEU A 12 -10.56 -11.42 2.21
N CYS A 13 -10.27 -12.54 1.55
CA CYS A 13 -10.14 -12.59 0.09
C CYS A 13 -11.48 -12.79 -0.65
N PHE A 14 -12.53 -13.30 0.03
CA PHE A 14 -13.84 -13.53 -0.61
C PHE A 14 -14.76 -12.30 -0.62
N THR A 15 -14.46 -11.25 0.13
CA THR A 15 -15.26 -10.00 0.14
C THR A 15 -14.90 -9.03 -0.98
N ALA A 16 -13.81 -9.26 -1.71
CA ALA A 16 -13.43 -8.42 -2.85
C ALA A 16 -14.24 -8.73 -4.13
N GLN A 17 -14.86 -9.90 -4.24
CA GLN A 17 -15.56 -10.34 -5.47
C GLN A 17 -17.07 -10.04 -5.48
N SER A 18 -17.69 -9.71 -4.33
CA SER A 18 -19.14 -9.50 -4.21
C SER A 18 -19.60 -8.03 -4.22
N GLY A 19 -18.68 -7.07 -4.33
CA GLY A 19 -18.98 -5.65 -4.18
C GLY A 19 -19.55 -4.90 -5.38
N THR A 20 -19.56 -5.47 -6.59
CA THR A 20 -19.93 -4.71 -7.81
C THR A 20 -21.43 -4.68 -8.12
N ALA A 21 -22.30 -5.17 -7.24
CA ALA A 21 -23.75 -5.25 -7.50
C ALA A 21 -24.63 -4.41 -6.56
N SER A 22 -24.07 -3.65 -5.59
CA SER A 22 -24.88 -2.85 -4.66
C SER A 22 -24.12 -1.63 -4.10
N ALA A 23 -23.66 -0.74 -4.97
CA ALA A 23 -22.97 0.49 -4.55
C ALA A 23 -23.67 1.78 -5.00
N GLN A 24 -25.00 1.75 -5.22
CA GLN A 24 -25.75 2.93 -5.67
C GLN A 24 -26.53 3.70 -4.59
N ASP A 25 -26.56 3.30 -3.31
CA ASP A 25 -27.35 4.06 -2.31
C ASP A 25 -26.77 4.11 -0.88
N ALA A 26 -25.48 3.85 -0.69
CA ALA A 26 -24.83 4.15 0.59
C ALA A 26 -23.96 5.40 0.41
N ALA A 27 -24.54 6.58 0.65
CA ALA A 27 -23.77 7.76 0.96
C ALA A 27 -22.87 7.40 2.16
N ILE A 28 -21.57 7.22 1.90
CA ILE A 28 -20.56 7.16 2.96
C ILE A 28 -20.52 8.57 3.53
N ASP A 29 -21.31 8.79 4.57
CA ASP A 29 -21.24 9.96 5.42
C ASP A 29 -19.95 9.83 6.24
N LEU A 30 -18.85 10.31 5.67
CA LEU A 30 -17.61 10.54 6.41
C LEU A 30 -17.89 11.74 7.32
N PRO A 31 -18.02 11.56 8.65
CA PRO A 31 -18.12 12.70 9.53
C PRO A 31 -16.81 13.47 9.40
N LEU A 32 -16.85 14.62 8.71
CA LEU A 32 -15.81 15.62 8.80
C LEU A 32 -15.63 15.92 10.28
N ALA A 33 -14.48 15.49 10.80
CA ALA A 33 -14.11 15.59 12.20
C ALA A 33 -13.86 17.04 12.59
N SER A 34 -14.91 17.85 12.72
CA SER A 34 -14.82 19.22 13.24
C SER A 34 -15.60 19.44 14.54
N GLY A 35 -16.42 18.48 14.99
CA GLY A 35 -17.24 18.64 16.19
C GLY A 35 -16.98 17.66 17.34
N ALA A 36 -16.44 16.47 17.08
CA ALA A 36 -16.36 15.40 18.08
C ALA A 36 -15.07 15.41 18.93
N TYR A 37 -14.08 16.23 18.58
CA TYR A 37 -12.75 16.25 19.21
C TYR A 37 -12.60 17.22 20.39
N VAL A 38 -13.71 17.78 20.91
CA VAL A 38 -13.68 18.78 22.00
C VAL A 38 -14.10 18.18 23.36
N LYS A 39 -14.26 16.86 23.47
CA LYS A 39 -14.62 16.22 24.76
C LYS A 39 -13.43 15.75 25.60
N ASP A 40 -12.21 15.81 25.07
CA ASP A 40 -11.02 15.24 25.68
C ASP A 40 -10.00 16.32 26.13
N TYR A 41 -10.49 17.37 26.76
CA TYR A 41 -9.66 18.44 27.31
C TYR A 41 -8.77 17.97 28.49
N GLU A 42 -9.09 16.85 29.11
CA GLU A 42 -8.30 16.27 30.21
C GLU A 42 -7.08 15.47 29.70
N SER A 43 -7.15 14.83 28.55
CA SER A 43 -6.00 14.13 27.94
C SER A 43 -4.95 15.11 27.41
N PHE A 44 -5.36 16.32 26.98
CA PHE A 44 -4.43 17.41 26.64
C PHE A 44 -3.70 18.01 27.86
N LYS A 45 -4.31 18.00 29.06
CA LYS A 45 -3.62 18.41 30.29
C LYS A 45 -2.50 17.45 30.67
N LEU A 46 -2.64 16.15 30.40
CA LEU A 46 -1.58 15.16 30.67
C LEU A 46 -0.38 15.33 29.73
N ALA A 47 -0.58 15.76 28.49
CA ALA A 47 0.53 16.09 27.58
C ALA A 47 1.25 17.38 27.99
N ALA A 48 0.52 18.40 28.44
CA ALA A 48 1.11 19.66 28.95
C ALA A 48 1.83 19.50 30.30
N SER A 49 1.53 18.44 31.06
CA SER A 49 2.19 18.14 32.35
C SER A 49 3.59 17.52 32.20
N ASN A 50 3.96 17.11 30.99
CA ASN A 50 5.27 16.54 30.66
C ASN A 50 6.21 17.54 29.98
N ASP A 51 5.85 18.83 29.99
CA ASP A 51 6.72 19.90 29.51
C ASP A 51 7.87 20.13 30.53
N PRO A 52 9.14 19.93 30.13
CA PRO A 52 10.29 20.09 31.04
C PRO A 52 10.43 21.49 31.63
N ASP A 53 9.80 22.51 31.04
CA ASP A 53 9.87 23.90 31.53
C ASP A 53 8.91 24.18 32.72
N VAL A 54 7.97 23.28 33.03
CA VAL A 54 7.03 23.44 34.16
C VAL A 54 7.51 22.73 35.45
N LEU A 55 8.52 21.87 35.36
CA LEU A 55 8.99 21.02 36.47
C LEU A 55 9.90 21.74 37.50
N VAL A 56 10.24 23.02 37.30
CA VAL A 56 11.20 23.72 38.18
C VAL A 56 10.58 24.20 39.50
N LYS A 57 9.26 24.11 39.70
CA LYS A 57 8.62 24.59 40.96
C LYS A 57 7.48 23.71 41.46
N LYS A 58 7.79 22.55 42.06
CA LYS A 58 6.97 22.03 43.17
C LYS A 58 7.75 21.08 44.08
N PRO A 59 7.70 21.25 45.42
CA PRO A 59 8.40 20.37 46.35
C PRO A 59 7.63 19.05 46.56
N ASP A 60 8.39 17.98 46.68
CA ASP A 60 8.11 16.68 47.30
C ASP A 60 6.65 16.30 47.52
N SER A 61 6.08 15.64 46.51
CA SER A 61 4.98 14.69 46.72
C SER A 61 5.20 13.54 45.75
N GLY A 62 5.74 12.44 46.27
CA GLY A 62 5.97 11.20 45.54
C GLY A 62 4.65 10.59 45.10
N ALA A 63 4.20 10.93 43.89
CA ALA A 63 3.22 10.12 43.19
C ALA A 63 3.86 8.76 42.89
N PRO A 64 3.18 7.63 43.15
CA PRO A 64 3.70 6.32 42.77
C PRO A 64 3.95 6.33 41.26
N GLY A 65 5.20 6.11 40.85
CA GLY A 65 5.60 6.08 39.45
C GLY A 65 4.78 5.04 38.70
N MET A 66 3.74 5.49 38.00
CA MET A 66 2.99 4.67 37.08
C MET A 66 3.98 4.23 36.01
N LYS A 67 4.28 2.93 35.95
CA LYS A 67 5.09 2.38 34.86
C LYS A 67 4.41 2.80 33.56
N ALA A 68 5.10 3.58 32.73
CA ALA A 68 4.63 3.87 31.40
C ALA A 68 4.40 2.54 30.69
N THR A 69 3.15 2.18 30.47
CA THR A 69 2.82 1.06 29.59
C THR A 69 3.36 1.42 28.22
N PRO A 70 4.15 0.55 27.56
CA PRO A 70 4.65 0.82 26.22
C PRO A 70 3.49 1.19 25.30
N PHE A 71 3.67 2.25 24.53
CA PHE A 71 2.68 2.62 23.51
C PHE A 71 2.63 1.51 22.46
N GLU A 72 1.47 0.90 22.29
CA GLU A 72 1.20 -0.05 21.21
C GLU A 72 0.46 0.69 20.09
N PRO A 73 1.09 0.93 18.93
CA PRO A 73 0.41 1.60 17.83
C PRO A 73 -0.76 0.74 17.33
N PRO A 74 -1.90 1.35 16.95
CA PRO A 74 -3.01 0.61 16.37
C PRO A 74 -2.56 -0.15 15.11
N LEU A 75 -2.97 -1.40 14.98
CA LEU A 75 -2.61 -2.26 13.83
C LEU A 75 -3.24 -1.78 12.52
N ILE A 76 -4.36 -1.05 12.61
CA ILE A 76 -5.13 -0.53 11.49
C ILE A 76 -5.24 0.99 11.64
N THR A 77 -4.50 1.70 10.81
CA THR A 77 -4.58 3.15 10.58
C THR A 77 -4.51 3.40 9.08
N GLY A 78 -4.86 4.60 8.61
CA GLY A 78 -4.73 4.94 7.19
C GLY A 78 -3.32 4.69 6.65
N SER A 79 -2.29 5.13 7.39
CA SER A 79 -0.89 4.95 7.00
C SER A 79 -0.48 3.47 7.02
N LYS A 80 -1.00 2.67 7.96
CA LYS A 80 -0.74 1.22 7.99
C LYS A 80 -1.42 0.49 6.83
N VAL A 81 -2.64 0.89 6.46
CA VAL A 81 -3.33 0.34 5.28
C VAL A 81 -2.52 0.64 4.01
N HIS A 82 -2.11 1.89 3.81
CA HIS A 82 -1.23 2.27 2.70
C HIS A 82 0.07 1.46 2.68
N GLN A 83 0.73 1.32 3.84
CA GLN A 83 1.93 0.51 3.99
C GLN A 83 1.71 -0.97 3.61
N TYR A 84 0.64 -1.59 4.09
CA TYR A 84 0.33 -2.99 3.78
C TYR A 84 -0.02 -3.19 2.31
N LEU A 85 -0.73 -2.26 1.69
CA LEU A 85 -1.02 -2.32 0.25
C LEU A 85 0.25 -2.17 -0.59
N GLY A 86 1.17 -1.27 -0.20
CA GLY A 86 2.47 -1.13 -0.84
C GLY A 86 3.30 -2.41 -0.75
N LEU A 87 3.46 -2.97 0.46
CA LEU A 87 4.21 -4.21 0.67
C LEU A 87 3.55 -5.42 -0.02
N GLY A 88 2.23 -5.52 0.06
CA GLY A 88 1.46 -6.57 -0.61
C GLY A 88 1.62 -6.53 -2.13
N THR A 89 1.73 -5.33 -2.71
CA THR A 89 2.01 -5.16 -4.15
C THR A 89 3.34 -5.78 -4.52
N ILE A 90 4.39 -5.58 -3.72
CA ILE A 90 5.71 -6.19 -3.98
C ILE A 90 5.66 -7.71 -3.88
N VAL A 91 4.94 -8.24 -2.89
CA VAL A 91 4.74 -9.70 -2.76
C VAL A 91 4.01 -10.26 -3.99
N LEU A 92 2.94 -9.60 -4.43
CA LEU A 92 2.21 -10.01 -5.63
C LEU A 92 3.05 -9.89 -6.90
N ALA A 93 3.87 -8.84 -7.04
CA ALA A 93 4.79 -8.69 -8.15
C ALA A 93 5.81 -9.84 -8.19
N ALA A 94 6.38 -10.22 -7.04
CA ALA A 94 7.27 -11.37 -6.93
C ALA A 94 6.60 -12.69 -7.28
N LEU A 95 5.36 -12.92 -6.82
CA LEU A 95 4.56 -14.10 -7.20
C LEU A 95 4.21 -14.09 -8.69
N THR A 96 3.92 -12.94 -9.26
CA THR A 96 3.68 -12.78 -10.71
C THR A 96 4.92 -13.18 -11.49
N ALA A 97 6.10 -12.71 -11.09
CA ALA A 97 7.37 -13.11 -11.71
C ALA A 97 7.63 -14.62 -11.56
N ALA A 98 7.43 -15.18 -10.37
CA ALA A 98 7.65 -16.60 -10.10
C ALA A 98 6.68 -17.55 -10.83
N THR A 99 5.54 -17.04 -11.30
CA THR A 99 4.56 -17.80 -12.07
C THR A 99 4.65 -17.52 -13.58
N ALA A 100 5.63 -16.73 -14.01
CA ALA A 100 5.88 -16.50 -15.41
C ALA A 100 6.12 -17.84 -16.12
N PRO A 101 5.49 -18.09 -17.28
CA PRO A 101 5.72 -19.31 -18.03
C PRO A 101 7.17 -19.38 -18.51
N ASP A 102 7.75 -20.58 -18.52
CA ASP A 102 9.14 -20.85 -18.93
C ASP A 102 9.43 -20.53 -20.43
N SER A 103 8.47 -19.98 -21.17
CA SER A 103 8.64 -19.70 -22.59
C SER A 103 9.46 -18.43 -22.82
N GLU A 104 10.63 -18.65 -23.43
CA GLU A 104 11.78 -17.79 -23.75
C GLU A 104 11.53 -16.44 -24.48
N CYS A 105 10.51 -15.65 -24.12
CA CYS A 105 10.22 -14.36 -24.78
C CYS A 105 10.92 -13.15 -24.13
N GLU A 106 11.86 -13.33 -23.21
CA GLU A 106 12.50 -12.20 -22.53
C GLU A 106 13.62 -11.55 -23.36
N ALA A 107 14.30 -12.30 -24.23
CA ALA A 107 15.44 -11.79 -25.00
C ALA A 107 15.25 -11.85 -26.53
N ASN A 108 14.51 -12.83 -27.05
CA ASN A 108 14.32 -13.03 -28.49
C ASN A 108 12.93 -13.56 -28.79
N CYS A 109 11.90 -12.70 -28.68
CA CYS A 109 10.60 -12.99 -29.28
C CYS A 109 10.75 -12.96 -30.82
N ALA A 110 11.43 -13.95 -31.42
CA ALA A 110 11.09 -14.35 -32.76
C ALA A 110 9.65 -14.82 -32.62
N ALA A 111 8.69 -13.96 -32.95
CA ALA A 111 7.28 -14.23 -32.80
C ALA A 111 7.03 -15.62 -33.37
N VAL A 112 6.85 -16.63 -32.51
CA VAL A 112 6.33 -17.91 -32.96
C VAL A 112 4.89 -17.57 -33.28
N ALA A 113 4.68 -17.12 -34.52
CA ALA A 113 3.50 -16.39 -34.99
C ALA A 113 2.19 -17.19 -34.85
N ASN A 114 2.25 -18.39 -34.28
CA ASN A 114 1.19 -19.39 -34.26
C ASN A 114 0.86 -19.92 -32.85
N GLN A 115 1.39 -19.34 -31.76
CA GLN A 115 0.94 -19.69 -30.41
C GLN A 115 0.07 -18.58 -29.82
N PRO A 116 -1.24 -18.83 -29.58
CA PRO A 116 -2.12 -17.83 -29.00
C PRO A 116 -1.65 -17.48 -27.58
N ARG A 117 -1.66 -16.18 -27.26
CA ARG A 117 -1.26 -15.69 -25.95
C ARG A 117 -2.22 -16.19 -24.87
N GLN A 118 -1.66 -16.73 -23.79
CA GLN A 118 -2.42 -17.07 -22.58
C GLN A 118 -2.61 -15.81 -21.73
N THR A 119 -3.85 -15.30 -21.67
CA THR A 119 -4.20 -14.08 -20.92
C THR A 119 -5.06 -14.34 -19.69
N ASN A 120 -5.39 -15.59 -19.36
CA ASN A 120 -6.16 -15.94 -18.15
C ASN A 120 -5.45 -16.89 -17.19
N GLY A 121 -4.17 -17.18 -17.42
CA GLY A 121 -3.39 -18.06 -16.54
C GLY A 121 -3.10 -17.41 -15.18
N THR A 122 -2.53 -18.19 -14.25
CA THR A 122 -2.14 -17.72 -12.91
C THR A 122 -1.27 -16.45 -12.96
N HIS A 123 -0.27 -16.42 -13.84
CA HIS A 123 0.56 -15.23 -14.06
C HIS A 123 -0.27 -14.00 -14.41
N ALA A 124 -1.24 -14.12 -15.33
CA ALA A 124 -2.07 -13.00 -15.76
C ALA A 124 -2.97 -12.50 -14.62
N HIS A 125 -3.59 -13.40 -13.86
CA HIS A 125 -4.42 -13.03 -12.70
C HIS A 125 -3.61 -12.36 -11.58
N LEU A 126 -2.41 -12.89 -11.28
CA LEU A 126 -1.52 -12.25 -10.30
C LEU A 126 -1.04 -10.88 -10.78
N ALA A 127 -0.78 -10.72 -12.08
CA ALA A 127 -0.37 -9.44 -12.65
C ALA A 127 -1.51 -8.40 -12.55
N GLU A 128 -2.74 -8.77 -12.89
CA GLU A 128 -3.92 -7.91 -12.73
C GLU A 128 -4.16 -7.54 -11.26
N ALA A 129 -4.03 -8.52 -10.34
CA ALA A 129 -4.15 -8.27 -8.91
C ALA A 129 -3.04 -7.34 -8.38
N THR A 130 -1.81 -7.50 -8.87
CA THR A 130 -0.68 -6.62 -8.54
C THR A 130 -1.01 -5.17 -8.91
N VAL A 131 -1.51 -4.93 -10.13
CA VAL A 131 -1.88 -3.58 -10.60
C VAL A 131 -3.05 -3.02 -9.79
N ALA A 132 -4.06 -3.82 -9.48
CA ALA A 132 -5.18 -3.39 -8.64
C ALA A 132 -4.73 -2.99 -7.23
N MET A 133 -3.81 -3.77 -6.64
CA MET A 133 -3.26 -3.47 -5.32
C MET A 133 -2.36 -2.22 -5.35
N ALA A 134 -1.55 -2.05 -6.39
CA ALA A 134 -0.74 -0.85 -6.59
C ALA A 134 -1.61 0.41 -6.71
N ALA A 135 -2.71 0.32 -7.47
CA ALA A 135 -3.67 1.41 -7.59
C ALA A 135 -4.34 1.73 -6.24
N ALA A 136 -4.69 0.72 -5.44
CA ALA A 136 -5.20 0.91 -4.09
C ALA A 136 -4.15 1.55 -3.15
N ALA A 137 -2.87 1.17 -3.27
CA ALA A 137 -1.77 1.79 -2.53
C ALA A 137 -1.64 3.28 -2.88
N ILE A 138 -1.71 3.63 -4.16
CA ILE A 138 -1.71 5.03 -4.61
C ILE A 138 -2.92 5.79 -4.05
N ALA A 139 -4.13 5.24 -4.18
CA ALA A 139 -5.34 5.89 -3.72
C ALA A 139 -5.32 6.14 -2.20
N THR A 140 -4.88 5.15 -1.42
CA THR A 140 -4.76 5.29 0.04
C THR A 140 -3.63 6.24 0.43
N GLY A 141 -2.51 6.23 -0.29
CA GLY A 141 -1.42 7.20 -0.13
C GLY A 141 -1.91 8.62 -0.38
N LEU A 142 -2.63 8.83 -1.47
CA LEU A 142 -3.24 10.12 -1.81
C LEU A 142 -4.16 10.63 -0.70
N ILE A 143 -4.94 9.76 -0.07
CA ILE A 143 -5.90 10.17 0.99
C ILE A 143 -5.18 10.53 2.28
N VAL A 144 -4.14 9.77 2.64
CA VAL A 144 -3.50 9.85 3.97
C VAL A 144 -2.29 10.78 3.98
N HIS A 145 -1.63 10.97 2.84
CA HIS A 145 -0.35 11.64 2.69
C HIS A 145 -0.40 12.78 1.65
N TRP A 146 -1.58 13.35 1.39
CA TRP A 146 -1.74 14.41 0.38
C TRP A 146 -0.88 15.65 0.68
N ASP A 147 -0.75 15.99 1.96
CA ASP A 147 -0.04 17.17 2.46
C ASP A 147 1.48 16.99 2.56
N ASP A 148 1.97 15.76 2.40
CA ASP A 148 3.41 15.44 2.36
C ASP A 148 4.04 15.88 1.03
N PHE A 149 3.25 15.97 -0.06
CA PHE A 149 3.76 16.38 -1.37
C PHE A 149 3.92 17.90 -1.51
N LYS A 150 5.17 18.35 -1.65
CA LYS A 150 5.48 19.78 -1.83
C LYS A 150 6.53 19.96 -2.92
N LEU A 151 6.08 20.44 -4.09
CA LEU A 151 6.98 20.73 -5.22
C LEU A 151 8.10 21.72 -4.87
N SER A 152 7.90 22.60 -3.88
CA SER A 152 8.92 23.54 -3.39
C SER A 152 10.13 22.85 -2.77
N ASP A 153 9.95 21.63 -2.25
CA ASP A 153 10.94 20.93 -1.45
C ASP A 153 11.94 20.17 -2.36
N GLY A 154 11.66 20.13 -3.67
CA GLY A 154 12.56 19.67 -4.72
C GLY A 154 12.50 18.17 -4.96
N PHE A 155 13.20 17.71 -6.00
CA PHE A 155 13.15 16.31 -6.45
C PHE A 155 13.98 15.34 -5.62
N THR A 156 14.77 15.82 -4.67
CA THR A 156 15.55 14.99 -3.74
C THR A 156 14.85 14.80 -2.40
N ASP A 157 13.74 15.49 -2.18
CA ASP A 157 12.92 15.31 -0.99
C ASP A 157 12.38 13.86 -0.95
N PRO A 158 12.49 13.16 0.19
CA PRO A 158 12.05 11.77 0.31
C PRO A 158 10.58 11.54 -0.01
N ASP A 159 9.69 12.46 0.34
CA ASP A 159 8.24 12.31 0.14
C ASP A 159 7.88 12.54 -1.34
N ASN A 160 8.48 13.55 -1.96
CA ASN A 160 8.39 13.75 -3.42
C ASN A 160 8.94 12.54 -4.19
N LEU A 161 10.09 12.00 -3.77
CA LEU A 161 10.67 10.79 -4.36
C LEU A 161 9.78 9.57 -4.17
N HIS A 162 9.18 9.40 -2.99
CA HIS A 162 8.28 8.28 -2.70
C HIS A 162 7.09 8.28 -3.65
N ILE A 163 6.45 9.44 -3.82
CA ILE A 163 5.31 9.59 -4.72
C ILE A 163 5.73 9.35 -6.17
N MET A 164 6.82 9.98 -6.63
CA MET A 164 7.27 9.82 -8.01
C MET A 164 7.63 8.36 -8.33
N LEU A 165 8.45 7.72 -7.49
CA LEU A 165 8.89 6.34 -7.70
C LEU A 165 7.75 5.34 -7.51
N GLY A 166 6.89 5.55 -6.52
CA GLY A 166 5.73 4.69 -6.26
C GLY A 166 4.71 4.74 -7.39
N VAL A 167 4.31 5.94 -7.81
CA VAL A 167 3.35 6.13 -8.91
C VAL A 167 3.93 5.69 -10.24
N THR A 168 5.17 6.08 -10.56
CA THR A 168 5.83 5.65 -11.80
C THR A 168 6.02 4.13 -11.83
N GLY A 169 6.43 3.54 -10.71
CA GLY A 169 6.61 2.10 -10.59
C GLY A 169 5.31 1.33 -10.84
N ALA A 170 4.21 1.76 -10.21
CA ALA A 170 2.88 1.21 -10.46
C ALA A 170 2.44 1.38 -11.93
N ALA A 171 2.70 2.55 -12.53
CA ALA A 171 2.35 2.83 -13.91
C ALA A 171 3.12 1.94 -14.90
N LEU A 172 4.40 1.66 -14.64
CA LEU A 172 5.20 0.74 -15.46
C LEU A 172 4.66 -0.70 -15.37
N MET A 173 4.30 -1.17 -14.17
CA MET A 173 3.67 -2.49 -14.02
C MET A 173 2.31 -2.55 -14.73
N ALA A 174 1.47 -1.52 -14.58
CA ALA A 174 0.19 -1.42 -15.29
C ALA A 174 0.38 -1.41 -16.81
N TYR A 175 1.39 -0.68 -17.30
CA TYR A 175 1.75 -0.63 -18.70
C TYR A 175 2.21 -2.01 -19.21
N ALA A 176 3.04 -2.73 -18.46
CA ALA A 176 3.48 -4.08 -18.82
C ALA A 176 2.30 -5.06 -18.94
N VAL A 177 1.35 -5.01 -18.00
CA VAL A 177 0.10 -5.79 -18.05
C VAL A 177 -0.74 -5.41 -19.25
N ASN A 178 -0.94 -4.11 -19.51
CA ASN A 178 -1.72 -3.64 -20.64
C ASN A 178 -1.09 -4.02 -21.99
N LYS A 179 0.23 -3.86 -22.13
CA LYS A 179 1.00 -4.28 -23.30
C LYS A 179 0.86 -5.78 -23.55
N SER A 180 0.88 -6.56 -22.47
CA SER A 180 0.69 -8.01 -22.49
C SER A 180 -0.73 -8.38 -22.96
N LYS A 181 -1.74 -7.90 -22.24
CA LYS A 181 -3.15 -8.25 -22.42
C LYS A 181 -3.72 -7.89 -23.80
N ASN A 182 -3.24 -6.79 -24.40
CA ASN A 182 -3.75 -6.31 -25.69
C ASN A 182 -2.95 -6.80 -26.90
N SER A 183 -2.04 -7.77 -26.72
CA SER A 183 -1.30 -8.36 -27.83
C SER A 183 -1.82 -9.76 -28.17
N ALA A 184 -2.05 -10.00 -29.45
CA ALA A 184 -2.44 -11.32 -29.97
C ALA A 184 -1.32 -12.37 -29.88
N VAL A 185 -0.07 -11.91 -29.84
CA VAL A 185 1.14 -12.73 -29.75
C VAL A 185 1.94 -12.43 -28.47
N PRO A 186 2.81 -13.34 -28.01
CA PRO A 186 3.74 -13.05 -26.92
C PRO A 186 4.60 -11.80 -27.22
N VAL A 187 4.84 -10.97 -26.20
CA VAL A 187 5.69 -9.77 -26.29
C VAL A 187 6.56 -9.67 -25.03
N SER A 188 7.77 -9.13 -25.16
CA SER A 188 8.60 -8.80 -24.00
C SER A 188 7.94 -7.71 -23.15
N HIS A 189 7.79 -8.00 -21.85
CA HIS A 189 7.17 -7.10 -20.89
C HIS A 189 7.69 -7.26 -19.45
N ALA A 190 8.40 -8.35 -19.09
CA ALA A 190 8.86 -8.52 -17.72
C ALA A 190 9.86 -7.44 -17.31
N GLY A 191 10.84 -7.08 -18.15
CA GLY A 191 11.78 -6.00 -17.81
C GLY A 191 11.11 -4.67 -17.46
N ILE A 192 9.97 -4.33 -18.07
CA ILE A 192 9.20 -3.13 -17.71
C ILE A 192 8.48 -3.31 -16.37
N ALA A 193 7.88 -4.47 -16.14
CA ALA A 193 7.24 -4.79 -14.87
C ALA A 193 8.25 -4.83 -13.71
N GLU A 194 9.44 -5.41 -13.93
CA GLU A 194 10.54 -5.49 -12.97
C GLU A 194 11.08 -4.10 -12.62
N LEU A 195 11.32 -3.23 -13.61
CA LEU A 195 11.67 -1.84 -13.35
C LEU A 195 10.58 -1.11 -12.55
N GLY A 196 9.30 -1.41 -12.85
CA GLY A 196 8.18 -0.89 -12.08
C GLY A 196 8.18 -1.35 -10.62
N ALA A 197 8.37 -2.65 -10.39
CA ALA A 197 8.44 -3.25 -9.06
C ALA A 197 9.65 -2.73 -8.26
N LEU A 198 10.82 -2.58 -8.90
CA LEU A 198 12.01 -1.99 -8.29
C LEU A 198 11.80 -0.51 -7.92
N GLY A 199 11.11 0.24 -8.77
CA GLY A 199 10.71 1.62 -8.48
C GLY A 199 9.84 1.70 -7.22
N MET A 200 8.79 0.89 -7.15
CA MET A 200 7.93 0.81 -5.96
C MET A 200 8.71 0.35 -4.72
N LEU A 201 9.56 -0.68 -4.83
CA LEU A 201 10.37 -1.15 -3.71
C LEU A 201 11.32 -0.06 -3.20
N THR A 202 11.89 0.74 -4.10
CA THR A 202 12.73 1.89 -3.73
C THR A 202 11.90 2.94 -3.01
N ALA A 203 10.71 3.27 -3.52
CA ALA A 203 9.79 4.21 -2.88
C ALA A 203 9.46 3.79 -1.43
N ILE A 204 9.13 2.51 -1.24
CA ILE A 204 8.87 1.91 0.08
C ILE A 204 10.09 2.06 0.99
N LYS A 205 11.30 1.81 0.48
CA LYS A 205 12.53 1.79 1.29
C LYS A 205 13.00 3.17 1.74
N ILE A 206 12.70 4.22 1.00
CA ILE A 206 13.13 5.59 1.36
C ILE A 206 12.27 6.22 2.44
N THR A 207 11.02 5.76 2.62
CA THR A 207 10.13 6.21 3.69
C THR A 207 10.05 5.23 4.87
N TRP A 208 10.35 3.93 4.67
CA TRP A 208 10.24 2.87 5.69
C TRP A 208 11.52 2.05 5.91
#